data_AF-A0A6B2E141-F1
#
_entry.id   AF-A0A6B2E141-F1
#
_cell.length_a   1.000
_cell.length_b   1.000
_cell.length_c   1.000
_cell.angle_alpha   90.00
_cell.angle_beta   90.00
_cell.angle_gamma   90.00
#
_symmetry.space_group_name_H-M   'P 1'
#
loop_
_entity.id
_entity.type
_entity.pdbx_description
1 polymer ?
#
loop_
_entity_poly.entity_id
_entity_poly.type
_entity_poly.pdbx_seq_one_letter_code
_entity_poly.pdbx_strand_id
1 'polypeptide(L)'
;MTQPPGPLRPDQQQEIVRQIGAALTASVPPGWRQLRVEYRAAGRHVEADLLVTGPDGRPHVAQPPPEAVRLLGVLRSGMYQPGFGTWLGAILVFEPGQAPDVDFVRPDLEPPFRQQPPPIGFQDELRFFPRADEHVPGWLREKAGLTPPAPGDGEVRTPRIYDGLDASGRPLIRRQPLLPAEIERVLAYLDAAPVILASRSNGPDAFAPDREDAVPMNFRTDGVWAWPGAVAYYLREHGVPPDPDLVAHIRARRFTAPAEVPEAAKDLALTAITGEQPQTTV
;
A
#
# COMPACT_ATOMS: atom_id res chain seq x y z
N MET A 1 -26.65 33.13 -0.02
CA MET A 1 -25.44 32.31 0.13
C MET A 1 -25.85 30.97 0.69
N THR A 2 -26.03 29.97 -0.18
CA THR A 2 -26.40 28.61 0.21
C THR A 2 -25.13 27.92 0.67
N GLN A 3 -25.04 27.54 1.95
CA GLN A 3 -23.94 26.70 2.43
C GLN A 3 -23.87 25.44 1.55
N PRO A 4 -22.67 24.94 1.22
CA PRO A 4 -22.54 23.63 0.60
C PRO A 4 -23.25 22.60 1.51
N PRO A 5 -24.04 21.66 0.95
CA PRO A 5 -24.75 20.70 1.77
C PRO A 5 -23.73 19.91 2.60
N GLY A 6 -23.80 20.05 3.91
CA GLY A 6 -23.04 19.23 4.84
C GLY A 6 -23.45 17.76 4.77
N PRO A 7 -22.76 16.87 5.52
CA PRO A 7 -23.10 15.45 5.56
C PRO A 7 -24.59 15.23 5.90
N LEU A 8 -25.18 14.17 5.35
CA LEU A 8 -26.56 13.79 5.63
C LEU A 8 -26.77 13.66 7.13
N ARG A 9 -27.82 14.31 7.63
CA ARG A 9 -28.24 14.14 9.01
C ARG A 9 -28.79 12.72 9.24
N PRO A 10 -28.81 12.22 10.49
CA PRO A 10 -29.29 10.87 10.80
C PRO A 10 -30.72 10.57 10.28
N ASP A 11 -31.63 11.55 10.33
CA ASP A 11 -33.00 11.42 9.80
C ASP A 11 -33.01 11.20 8.28
N GLN A 12 -32.13 11.89 7.55
CA GLN A 12 -32.02 11.77 6.11
C GLN A 12 -31.37 10.44 5.70
N GLN A 13 -30.39 9.97 6.47
CA GLN A 13 -29.78 8.65 6.28
C GLN A 13 -30.81 7.54 6.46
N GLN A 14 -31.59 7.59 7.55
CA GLN A 14 -32.67 6.63 7.82
C GLN A 14 -33.73 6.63 6.73
N GLU A 15 -34.11 7.81 6.21
CA GLU A 15 -35.07 7.91 5.12
C GLU A 15 -34.54 7.28 3.82
N ILE A 16 -33.26 7.48 3.48
CA ILE A 16 -32.65 6.83 2.31
C ILE A 16 -32.59 5.31 2.51
N VAL A 17 -32.23 4.81 3.70
CA VAL A 17 -32.24 3.38 4.02
C VAL A 17 -33.65 2.79 3.86
N ARG A 18 -34.68 3.51 4.31
CA ARG A 18 -36.08 3.10 4.13
C ARG A 18 -36.47 3.04 2.65
N GLN A 19 -36.04 4.02 1.84
CA GLN A 19 -36.27 4.02 0.39
C GLN A 19 -35.55 2.87 -0.32
N ILE A 20 -34.33 2.52 0.11
CA ILE A 20 -33.61 1.33 -0.38
C ILE A 20 -34.44 0.07 -0.10
N GLY A 21 -34.89 -0.12 1.14
CA GLY A 21 -35.73 -1.26 1.52
C GLY A 21 -37.03 -1.36 0.71
N ALA A 22 -37.68 -0.23 0.45
CA ALA A 22 -38.88 -0.17 -0.39
C ALA A 22 -38.59 -0.55 -1.85
N ALA A 23 -37.49 -0.05 -2.43
CA ALA A 23 -37.08 -0.37 -3.80
C ALA A 23 -36.73 -1.86 -3.96
N LEU A 24 -36.06 -2.45 -2.98
CA LEU A 24 -35.77 -3.89 -2.95
C LEU A 24 -37.07 -4.70 -2.88
N THR A 25 -37.94 -4.36 -1.92
CA THR A 25 -39.21 -5.07 -1.67
C THR A 25 -40.12 -5.08 -2.91
N ALA A 26 -40.13 -4.00 -3.69
CA ALA A 26 -40.94 -3.91 -4.92
C ALA A 26 -40.55 -4.94 -6.00
N SER A 27 -39.32 -5.47 -5.95
CA SER A 27 -38.80 -6.44 -6.92
C SER A 27 -38.89 -7.90 -6.48
N VAL A 28 -39.25 -8.17 -5.23
CA VAL A 28 -39.32 -9.53 -4.67
C VAL A 28 -40.76 -10.00 -4.49
N PRO A 29 -41.04 -11.30 -4.73
CA PRO A 29 -42.35 -11.87 -4.45
C PRO A 29 -42.77 -11.71 -2.97
N PRO A 30 -44.08 -11.65 -2.68
CA PRO A 30 -44.56 -11.62 -1.32
C PRO A 30 -44.14 -12.88 -0.54
N GLY A 31 -43.99 -12.75 0.78
CA GLY A 31 -43.58 -13.86 1.65
C GLY A 31 -42.07 -13.99 1.87
N TRP A 32 -41.27 -13.04 1.37
CA TRP A 32 -39.85 -12.93 1.75
C TRP A 32 -39.70 -12.74 3.27
N ARG A 33 -38.62 -13.30 3.83
CA ARG A 33 -38.28 -13.22 5.26
C ARG A 33 -37.11 -12.30 5.53
N GLN A 34 -36.14 -12.26 4.62
CA GLN A 34 -34.96 -11.41 4.75
C GLN A 34 -34.44 -10.99 3.38
N LEU A 35 -34.05 -9.73 3.26
CA LEU A 35 -33.29 -9.20 2.12
C LEU A 35 -31.93 -8.73 2.64
N ARG A 36 -30.85 -9.26 2.08
CA ARG A 36 -29.49 -8.83 2.41
C ARG A 36 -28.85 -8.21 1.17
N VAL A 37 -28.50 -6.94 1.26
CA VAL A 37 -27.75 -6.24 0.22
C VAL A 37 -26.33 -6.00 0.68
N GLU A 38 -25.38 -6.36 -0.17
CA GLU A 38 -23.97 -6.05 0.03
C GLU A 38 -23.53 -5.10 -1.07
N TYR A 39 -23.02 -3.94 -0.68
CA TYR A 39 -22.57 -2.90 -1.59
C TYR A 39 -21.09 -2.63 -1.37
N ARG A 40 -20.31 -2.54 -2.45
CA ARG A 40 -18.88 -2.29 -2.43
C ARG A 40 -18.54 -1.27 -3.51
N ALA A 41 -17.82 -0.20 -3.18
CA ALA A 41 -17.45 0.81 -4.15
C ALA A 41 -16.11 1.47 -3.86
N ALA A 42 -15.36 1.74 -4.93
CA ALA A 42 -14.15 2.56 -4.92
C ALA A 42 -14.12 3.42 -6.19
N GLY A 43 -14.17 4.74 -6.03
CA GLY A 43 -14.22 5.68 -7.14
C GLY A 43 -15.45 5.45 -8.00
N ARG A 44 -15.24 5.02 -9.26
CA ARG A 44 -16.29 4.68 -10.23
C ARG A 44 -16.63 3.18 -10.27
N HIS A 45 -15.86 2.33 -9.61
CA HIS A 45 -16.14 0.89 -9.53
C HIS A 45 -17.22 0.65 -8.48
N VAL A 46 -18.31 0.00 -8.86
CA VAL A 46 -19.45 -0.30 -7.98
C VAL A 46 -19.87 -1.75 -8.18
N GLU A 47 -20.00 -2.47 -7.07
CA GLU A 47 -20.60 -3.80 -7.00
C GLU A 47 -21.74 -3.79 -5.99
N ALA A 48 -22.85 -4.44 -6.35
CA ALA A 48 -23.96 -4.68 -5.45
C ALA A 48 -24.46 -6.11 -5.63
N ASP A 49 -24.68 -6.81 -4.53
CA ASP A 49 -25.31 -8.13 -4.49
C ASP A 49 -26.59 -8.08 -3.67
N LEU A 50 -27.58 -8.86 -4.06
CA LEU A 50 -28.80 -9.06 -3.31
C LEU A 50 -29.01 -10.55 -3.04
N LEU A 51 -29.16 -10.91 -1.77
CA LEU A 51 -29.64 -12.22 -1.33
C LEU A 51 -31.07 -12.09 -0.82
N VAL A 52 -31.95 -12.93 -1.33
CA VAL A 52 -33.37 -13.00 -0.96
C VAL A 52 -33.62 -14.32 -0.27
N THR A 53 -34.10 -14.26 0.98
CA THR A 53 -34.53 -15.44 1.73
C THR A 53 -36.05 -15.50 1.73
N GLY A 54 -36.59 -16.55 1.11
CA GLY A 54 -38.03 -16.77 1.00
C GLY A 54 -38.64 -17.53 2.20
N PRO A 55 -39.89 -18.02 2.06
CA PRO A 55 -40.52 -18.87 3.07
C PRO A 55 -39.80 -20.20 3.32
N ASP A 56 -39.06 -20.69 2.34
CA ASP A 56 -38.24 -21.91 2.40
C ASP A 56 -37.02 -21.76 3.34
N GLY A 57 -36.70 -20.53 3.75
CA GLY A 57 -35.57 -20.21 4.61
C GLY A 57 -34.21 -20.32 3.91
N ARG A 58 -34.17 -20.52 2.59
CA ARG A 58 -32.92 -20.62 1.83
C ARG A 58 -32.61 -19.29 1.14
N PRO A 59 -31.39 -18.76 1.23
CA PRO A 59 -31.00 -17.56 0.51
C PRO A 59 -30.74 -17.88 -0.97
N HIS A 60 -31.27 -17.05 -1.86
CA HIS A 60 -31.03 -17.11 -3.30
C HIS A 60 -30.50 -15.79 -3.81
N VAL A 61 -29.57 -15.82 -4.77
CA VAL A 61 -29.01 -14.62 -5.39
C VAL A 61 -30.05 -14.01 -6.33
N ALA A 62 -30.25 -12.70 -6.23
CA ALA A 62 -31.07 -11.92 -7.13
C ALA A 62 -30.29 -10.70 -7.63
N GLN A 63 -30.76 -10.10 -8.73
CA GLN A 63 -30.20 -8.84 -9.22
C GLN A 63 -30.78 -7.69 -8.40
N PRO A 64 -29.94 -6.82 -7.80
CA PRO A 64 -30.43 -5.64 -7.11
C PRO A 64 -31.08 -4.66 -8.11
N PRO A 65 -32.27 -4.13 -7.81
CA PRO A 65 -32.90 -3.09 -8.62
C PRO A 65 -32.00 -1.87 -8.82
N PRO A 66 -31.93 -1.28 -10.03
CA PRO A 66 -31.09 -0.11 -10.30
C PRO A 66 -31.34 1.07 -9.34
N GLU A 67 -32.59 1.26 -8.93
CA GLU A 67 -32.97 2.32 -7.99
C GLU A 67 -32.37 2.09 -6.59
N ALA A 68 -32.32 0.85 -6.11
CA ALA A 68 -31.67 0.53 -4.84
C ALA A 68 -30.15 0.80 -4.91
N VAL A 69 -29.50 0.42 -6.02
CA VAL A 69 -28.07 0.69 -6.26
C VAL A 69 -27.79 2.20 -6.31
N ARG A 70 -28.64 2.96 -6.99
CA ARG A 70 -28.56 4.43 -7.06
C ARG A 70 -28.67 5.05 -5.66
N LEU A 71 -29.65 4.63 -4.86
CA LEU A 71 -29.87 5.13 -3.50
C LEU A 71 -28.71 4.78 -2.55
N LEU A 72 -28.09 3.60 -2.68
CA LEU A 72 -26.87 3.25 -1.95
C LEU A 72 -25.71 4.19 -2.29
N GLY A 73 -25.55 4.55 -3.56
CA GLY A 73 -24.60 5.57 -4.00
C GLY A 73 -24.89 6.97 -3.43
N VAL A 74 -26.17 7.35 -3.31
CA VAL A 74 -26.60 8.60 -2.64
C VAL A 74 -26.28 8.56 -1.15
N LEU A 75 -26.60 7.46 -0.46
CA LEU A 75 -26.27 7.28 0.96
C LEU A 75 -24.76 7.42 1.18
N ARG A 76 -23.96 6.72 0.38
CA ARG A 76 -22.50 6.76 0.43
C ARG A 76 -21.96 8.18 0.24
N SER A 77 -22.42 8.86 -0.80
CA SER A 77 -21.96 10.22 -1.11
C SER A 77 -22.36 11.21 -0.02
N GLY A 78 -23.57 11.06 0.52
CA GLY A 78 -24.07 11.92 1.58
C GLY A 78 -23.48 11.65 2.96
N MET A 79 -22.91 10.47 3.19
CA MET A 79 -22.16 10.14 4.41
C MET A 79 -20.68 10.55 4.35
N TYR A 80 -20.25 11.20 3.28
CA TYR A 80 -18.91 11.78 3.20
C TYR A 80 -18.68 12.81 4.30
N GLN A 81 -17.59 12.65 5.02
CA GLN A 81 -17.09 13.61 5.99
C GLN A 81 -15.75 14.19 5.51
N PRO A 82 -15.63 15.53 5.38
CA PRO A 82 -14.36 16.16 5.01
C PRO A 82 -13.21 15.72 5.91
N GLY A 83 -12.14 15.20 5.31
CA GLY A 83 -10.96 14.72 6.03
C GLY A 83 -11.07 13.31 6.60
N PHE A 84 -12.24 12.66 6.55
CA PHE A 84 -12.42 11.25 6.94
C PHE A 84 -12.84 10.37 5.75
N GLY A 85 -13.38 10.98 4.69
CA GLY A 85 -13.88 10.27 3.52
C GLY A 85 -15.27 9.69 3.75
N THR A 86 -15.58 8.64 3.01
CA THR A 86 -16.80 7.82 3.18
C THR A 86 -16.42 6.34 3.24
N TRP A 87 -17.41 5.50 3.51
CA TRP A 87 -17.29 4.05 3.54
C TRP A 87 -17.15 3.45 2.12
N LEU A 88 -16.45 2.32 2.02
CA LEU A 88 -16.26 1.59 0.75
C LEU A 88 -17.05 0.28 0.68
N GLY A 89 -17.59 -0.18 1.81
CA GLY A 89 -18.43 -1.37 1.89
C GLY A 89 -19.56 -1.19 2.87
N ALA A 90 -20.75 -1.68 2.55
CA ALA A 90 -21.91 -1.69 3.43
C ALA A 90 -22.72 -2.98 3.25
N ILE A 91 -23.30 -3.46 4.34
CA ILE A 91 -24.19 -4.61 4.41
C ILE A 91 -25.49 -4.11 5.03
N LEU A 92 -26.59 -4.25 4.31
CA LEU A 92 -27.92 -3.88 4.78
C LEU A 92 -28.80 -5.11 4.83
N VAL A 93 -29.45 -5.35 5.97
CA VAL A 93 -30.39 -6.45 6.17
C VAL A 93 -31.77 -5.89 6.50
N PHE A 94 -32.76 -6.34 5.75
CA PHE A 94 -34.16 -5.95 5.92
C PHE A 94 -34.98 -7.19 6.28
N GLU A 95 -35.81 -7.07 7.32
CA GLU A 95 -36.76 -8.09 7.76
C GLU A 95 -38.14 -7.44 7.95
N PRO A 96 -39.24 -8.16 7.67
CA PRO A 96 -40.58 -7.59 7.80
C PRO A 96 -40.88 -7.13 9.24
N GLY A 97 -41.28 -5.87 9.38
CA GLY A 97 -41.68 -5.29 10.67
C GLY A 97 -40.52 -5.01 11.63
N GLN A 98 -39.26 -5.17 11.21
CA GLN A 98 -38.08 -4.81 11.98
C GLN A 98 -37.43 -3.55 11.40
N ALA A 99 -36.69 -2.82 12.24
CA ALA A 99 -35.81 -1.77 11.74
C ALA A 99 -34.69 -2.41 10.89
N PRO A 100 -34.25 -1.77 9.79
CA PRO A 100 -33.14 -2.27 9.00
C PRO A 100 -31.85 -2.33 9.83
N ASP A 101 -31.11 -3.43 9.70
CA ASP A 101 -29.76 -3.54 10.22
C ASP A 101 -28.77 -3.07 9.14
N VAL A 102 -27.82 -2.23 9.54
CA VAL A 102 -26.86 -1.58 8.64
C VAL A 102 -25.48 -1.66 9.24
N ASP A 103 -24.59 -2.36 8.58
CA ASP A 103 -23.19 -2.47 8.94
C ASP A 103 -22.31 -1.85 7.85
N PHE A 104 -21.34 -1.04 8.26
CA PHE A 104 -20.36 -0.45 7.36
C PHE A 104 -19.03 -1.14 7.58
N VAL A 105 -18.44 -1.64 6.50
CA VAL A 105 -17.11 -2.26 6.55
C VAL A 105 -16.14 -1.23 7.12
N ARG A 106 -15.42 -1.65 8.17
CA ARG A 106 -14.47 -0.79 8.87
C ARG A 106 -13.41 -0.26 7.90
N PRO A 107 -12.96 1.00 8.06
CA PRO A 107 -12.00 1.61 7.13
C PRO A 107 -10.68 0.85 6.99
N ASP A 108 -10.21 0.18 8.05
CA ASP A 108 -8.95 -0.57 8.05
C ASP A 108 -9.01 -1.92 7.33
N LEU A 109 -10.20 -2.34 6.87
CA LEU A 109 -10.42 -3.57 6.12
C LEU A 109 -10.78 -3.25 4.66
N GLU A 110 -10.06 -3.87 3.71
CA GLU A 110 -10.42 -3.83 2.29
C GLU A 110 -11.76 -4.56 2.09
N PRO A 111 -12.80 -3.93 1.50
CA PRO A 111 -14.03 -4.63 1.16
C PRO A 111 -13.75 -5.77 0.17
N PRO A 112 -14.46 -6.91 0.29
CA PRO A 112 -14.22 -8.07 -0.58
C PRO A 112 -14.81 -7.85 -1.98
N PHE A 113 -14.11 -7.08 -2.83
CA PHE A 113 -14.49 -6.88 -4.23
C PHE A 113 -14.43 -8.21 -4.99
N ARG A 114 -15.47 -8.53 -5.79
CA ARG A 114 -15.44 -9.70 -6.67
C ARG A 114 -14.44 -9.50 -7.80
N GLN A 115 -14.38 -8.28 -8.34
CA GLN A 115 -13.41 -7.88 -9.33
C GLN A 115 -12.57 -6.76 -8.76
N GLN A 116 -11.27 -6.99 -8.63
CA GLN A 116 -10.36 -6.00 -8.08
C GLN A 116 -10.43 -4.70 -8.89
N PRO A 117 -10.77 -3.55 -8.28
CA PRO A 117 -10.70 -2.27 -8.95
C PRO A 117 -9.25 -1.97 -9.39
N PRO A 118 -9.02 -1.38 -10.56
CA PRO A 118 -7.69 -0.93 -10.95
C PRO A 118 -7.20 0.21 -10.03
N PRO A 119 -5.88 0.49 -9.94
CA PRO A 119 -5.35 1.55 -9.08
C PRO A 119 -6.00 2.93 -9.28
N ILE A 120 -6.33 3.28 -10.53
CA ILE A 120 -7.04 4.53 -10.86
C ILE A 120 -8.41 4.63 -10.16
N GLY A 121 -9.08 3.51 -9.88
CA GLY A 121 -10.34 3.48 -9.13
C GLY A 121 -10.17 3.92 -7.68
N PHE A 122 -9.07 3.51 -7.03
CA PHE A 122 -8.73 3.93 -5.68
C PHE A 122 -8.17 5.37 -5.62
N GLN A 123 -7.53 5.84 -6.68
CA GLN A 123 -7.14 7.25 -6.80
C GLN A 123 -8.37 8.15 -6.96
N ASP A 124 -9.31 7.75 -7.83
CA ASP A 124 -10.59 8.43 -7.98
C ASP A 124 -11.39 8.43 -6.67
N GLU A 125 -11.33 7.34 -5.89
CA GLU A 125 -11.93 7.27 -4.56
C GLU A 125 -11.44 8.40 -3.65
N LEU A 126 -10.13 8.58 -3.56
CA LEU A 126 -9.50 9.60 -2.72
C LEU A 126 -9.72 11.02 -3.28
N ARG A 127 -9.91 11.15 -4.59
CA ARG A 127 -10.26 12.42 -5.24
C ARG A 127 -11.71 12.82 -4.99
N PHE A 128 -12.64 11.88 -5.05
CA PHE A 128 -14.07 12.13 -4.82
C PHE A 128 -14.40 12.28 -3.33
N PHE A 129 -13.72 11.51 -2.47
CA PHE A 129 -13.92 11.51 -1.03
C PHE A 129 -12.59 11.73 -0.29
N PRO A 130 -12.05 12.96 -0.33
CA PRO A 130 -10.78 13.30 0.32
C PRO A 130 -10.74 12.92 1.81
N ARG A 131 -9.64 12.28 2.19
CA ARG A 131 -9.31 11.92 3.58
C ARG A 131 -8.06 12.70 3.99
N ALA A 132 -7.98 13.09 5.26
CA ALA A 132 -6.73 13.50 5.85
C ALA A 132 -5.76 12.32 5.82
N ASP A 133 -4.47 12.60 5.73
CA ASP A 133 -3.44 11.58 5.55
C ASP A 133 -3.53 10.47 6.63
N GLU A 134 -3.70 10.87 7.89
CA GLU A 134 -3.89 9.96 9.03
C GLU A 134 -5.13 9.04 8.93
N HIS A 135 -6.14 9.43 8.16
CA HIS A 135 -7.37 8.66 7.95
C HIS A 135 -7.36 7.85 6.65
N VAL A 136 -6.26 7.84 5.90
CA VAL A 136 -6.08 6.94 4.74
C VAL A 136 -5.57 5.58 5.25
N PRO A 137 -6.38 4.50 5.18
CA PRO A 137 -5.93 3.17 5.58
C PRO A 137 -4.75 2.68 4.75
N GLY A 138 -3.86 1.88 5.35
CA GLY A 138 -2.65 1.39 4.68
C GLY A 138 -2.92 0.63 3.38
N TRP A 139 -3.89 -0.28 3.38
CA TRP A 139 -4.29 -1.04 2.18
C TRP A 139 -4.78 -0.11 1.06
N LEU A 140 -5.54 0.95 1.39
CA LEU A 140 -6.06 1.88 0.38
C LEU A 140 -4.94 2.72 -0.20
N ARG A 141 -3.99 3.11 0.66
CA ARG A 141 -2.80 3.86 0.30
C ARG A 141 -1.94 3.05 -0.69
N GLU A 142 -1.75 1.77 -0.44
CA GLU A 142 -1.08 0.82 -1.34
C GLU A 142 -1.80 0.69 -2.68
N LYS A 143 -3.11 0.38 -2.65
CA LYS A 143 -3.91 0.17 -3.86
C LYS A 143 -4.08 1.42 -4.73
N ALA A 144 -4.08 2.61 -4.11
CA ALA A 144 -4.12 3.89 -4.82
C ALA A 144 -2.74 4.32 -5.37
N GLY A 145 -1.66 3.60 -5.04
CA GLY A 145 -0.30 4.05 -5.35
C GLY A 145 0.12 5.32 -4.60
N LEU A 146 -0.53 5.60 -3.46
CA LEU A 146 -0.20 6.70 -2.54
C LEU A 146 0.76 6.28 -1.44
N THR A 147 1.09 4.99 -1.34
CA THR A 147 2.31 4.61 -0.62
C THR A 147 3.41 5.37 -1.36
N PRO A 148 4.24 6.17 -0.67
CA PRO A 148 5.36 6.77 -1.33
C PRO A 148 6.03 5.67 -2.15
N PRO A 149 6.32 5.87 -3.46
CA PRO A 149 7.48 5.16 -3.99
C PRO A 149 8.53 5.41 -2.92
N ALA A 150 9.07 4.35 -2.32
CA ALA A 150 10.05 4.55 -1.29
C ALA A 150 11.10 5.53 -1.86
N PRO A 151 11.50 6.54 -1.07
CA PRO A 151 11.91 7.85 -1.58
C PRO A 151 12.95 7.71 -2.71
N GLY A 152 12.85 8.37 -3.87
CA GLY A 152 11.89 9.35 -4.42
C GLY A 152 12.15 9.47 -5.94
N ASP A 153 11.45 10.37 -6.65
CA ASP A 153 11.76 10.92 -7.99
C ASP A 153 12.81 10.18 -8.85
N GLY A 154 12.59 8.90 -9.19
CA GLY A 154 13.52 8.15 -10.05
C GLY A 154 14.98 8.07 -9.56
N GLU A 155 15.32 8.54 -8.36
CA GLU A 155 16.70 8.61 -7.88
C GLU A 155 16.93 7.52 -6.85
N VAL A 156 17.57 6.45 -7.30
CA VAL A 156 17.98 5.35 -6.43
C VAL A 156 19.12 5.82 -5.54
N ARG A 157 18.97 5.65 -4.23
CA ARG A 157 19.98 6.05 -3.25
C ARG A 157 21.09 5.01 -3.14
N THR A 158 22.33 5.45 -2.98
CA THR A 158 23.47 4.56 -2.69
C THR A 158 23.99 4.82 -1.28
N PRO A 159 24.19 3.79 -0.44
CA PRO A 159 24.67 3.99 0.92
C PRO A 159 26.14 4.40 0.94
N ARG A 160 26.48 5.25 1.91
CA ARG A 160 27.88 5.54 2.21
C ARG A 160 28.52 4.29 2.81
N ILE A 161 29.59 3.81 2.19
CA ILE A 161 30.39 2.72 2.78
C ILE A 161 31.17 3.26 4.00
N TYR A 162 31.70 4.48 3.89
CA TYR A 162 32.46 5.17 4.93
C TYR A 162 31.87 6.56 5.22
N ASP A 163 32.06 7.08 6.43
CA ASP A 163 31.60 8.44 6.79
C ASP A 163 32.62 9.53 6.44
N GLY A 164 33.82 9.12 6.02
CA GLY A 164 34.90 9.98 5.56
C GLY A 164 36.22 9.22 5.48
N LEU A 165 37.29 9.96 5.19
CA LEU A 165 38.67 9.47 5.25
C LEU A 165 39.43 10.30 6.29
N ASP A 166 40.39 9.68 6.98
CA ASP A 166 41.32 10.41 7.84
C ASP A 166 42.47 11.05 7.04
N ALA A 167 43.37 11.76 7.74
CA ALA A 167 44.52 12.43 7.12
C ALA A 167 45.50 11.46 6.44
N SER A 168 45.42 10.16 6.73
CA SER A 168 46.23 9.09 6.12
C SER A 168 45.49 8.36 4.99
N GLY A 169 44.25 8.76 4.67
CA GLY A 169 43.42 8.13 3.66
C GLY A 169 42.71 6.86 4.13
N ARG A 170 42.70 6.55 5.43
CA ARG A 170 41.99 5.39 5.97
C ARG A 170 40.51 5.68 6.17
N PRO A 171 39.62 4.68 5.96
CA PRO A 171 38.19 4.84 6.22
C PRO A 171 37.87 5.23 7.66
N LEU A 172 37.03 6.25 7.83
CA LEU A 172 36.47 6.64 9.12
C LEU A 172 35.01 6.20 9.21
N ILE A 173 34.68 5.52 10.33
CA ILE A 173 33.32 5.13 10.69
C ILE A 173 32.92 5.86 11.97
N ARG A 174 31.83 6.63 11.91
CA ARG A 174 31.24 7.39 13.02
C ARG A 174 29.75 7.05 13.11
N ARG A 175 29.45 5.77 13.34
CA ARG A 175 28.09 5.23 13.40
C ARG A 175 27.85 4.54 14.72
N GLN A 176 26.58 4.51 15.12
CA GLN A 176 26.18 3.73 16.28
C GLN A 176 26.27 2.22 15.95
N PRO A 177 26.90 1.39 16.81
CA PRO A 177 26.92 -0.05 16.62
C PRO A 177 25.51 -0.64 16.61
N LEU A 178 25.29 -1.67 15.78
CA LEU A 178 24.06 -2.44 15.78
C LEU A 178 24.11 -3.53 16.86
N LEU A 179 22.96 -3.90 17.40
CA LEU A 179 22.85 -5.04 18.33
C LEU A 179 23.05 -6.35 17.56
N PRO A 180 23.60 -7.42 18.17
CA PRO A 180 23.86 -8.69 17.47
C PRO A 180 22.65 -9.26 16.72
N ALA A 181 21.47 -9.31 17.37
CA ALA A 181 20.23 -9.78 16.74
C ALA A 181 19.72 -8.86 15.62
N GLU A 182 20.15 -7.60 15.59
CA GLU A 182 19.85 -6.70 14.48
C GLU A 182 20.83 -6.88 13.32
N ILE A 183 22.11 -7.15 13.59
CA ILE A 183 23.12 -7.46 12.58
C ILE A 183 22.65 -8.62 11.70
N GLU A 184 22.19 -9.72 12.29
CA GLU A 184 21.70 -10.90 11.56
C GLU A 184 20.53 -10.55 10.64
N ARG A 185 19.57 -9.76 11.11
CA ARG A 185 18.39 -9.35 10.33
C ARG A 185 18.74 -8.37 9.21
N VAL A 186 19.69 -7.47 9.45
CA VAL A 186 20.18 -6.54 8.43
C VAL A 186 20.95 -7.30 7.35
N LEU A 187 21.82 -8.24 7.72
CA LEU A 187 22.53 -9.10 6.75
C LEU A 187 21.53 -9.92 5.92
N ALA A 188 20.54 -10.54 6.54
CA ALA A 188 19.50 -11.30 5.84
C ALA A 188 18.75 -10.43 4.82
N TYR A 189 18.41 -9.18 5.16
CA TYR A 189 17.80 -8.24 4.23
C TYR A 189 18.73 -7.93 3.04
N LEU A 190 19.98 -7.57 3.32
CA LEU A 190 20.96 -7.18 2.30
C LEU A 190 21.27 -8.33 1.32
N ASP A 191 21.31 -9.58 1.82
CA ASP A 191 21.61 -10.78 1.03
C ASP A 191 20.39 -11.30 0.25
N ALA A 192 19.16 -11.03 0.71
CA ALA A 192 17.93 -11.50 0.07
C ALA A 192 17.49 -10.64 -1.13
N ALA A 193 17.89 -9.37 -1.17
CA ALA A 193 17.45 -8.44 -2.21
C ALA A 193 17.95 -8.81 -3.63
N PRO A 194 17.17 -8.59 -4.70
CA PRO A 194 17.56 -8.92 -6.07
C PRO A 194 18.92 -8.33 -6.50
N VAL A 195 19.70 -9.13 -7.25
CA VAL A 195 20.98 -8.72 -7.84
C VAL A 195 20.73 -7.93 -9.12
N ILE A 196 21.39 -6.77 -9.25
CA ILE A 196 21.35 -5.91 -10.46
C ILE A 196 22.65 -5.92 -11.26
N LEU A 197 23.78 -6.20 -10.59
CA LEU A 197 25.08 -6.36 -11.24
C LEU A 197 25.79 -7.56 -10.61
N ALA A 198 25.94 -8.62 -11.40
CA ALA A 198 26.58 -9.85 -10.99
C ALA A 198 28.05 -9.88 -11.45
N SER A 199 28.92 -9.14 -10.77
CA SER A 199 30.37 -9.29 -10.94
C SER A 199 30.88 -10.50 -10.15
N ARG A 200 31.82 -11.25 -10.72
CA ARG A 200 32.53 -12.33 -10.03
C ARG A 200 33.89 -11.89 -9.47
N SER A 201 34.29 -10.65 -9.72
CA SER A 201 35.55 -10.09 -9.23
C SER A 201 35.37 -9.49 -7.84
N ASN A 202 36.42 -9.53 -7.02
CA ASN A 202 36.46 -8.81 -5.75
C ASN A 202 37.45 -7.65 -5.82
N GLY A 203 37.35 -6.76 -4.84
CA GLY A 203 38.28 -5.66 -4.62
C GLY A 203 39.03 -5.79 -3.29
N PRO A 204 39.95 -4.86 -3.02
CA PRO A 204 40.73 -4.85 -1.79
C PRO A 204 39.90 -4.47 -0.57
N ASP A 205 40.22 -5.10 0.57
CA ASP A 205 39.63 -4.79 1.88
C ASP A 205 40.31 -3.56 2.49
N ALA A 206 39.52 -2.50 2.72
CA ALA A 206 40.04 -1.25 3.25
C ALA A 206 40.42 -1.30 4.74
N PHE A 207 39.99 -2.34 5.48
CA PHE A 207 40.31 -2.55 6.89
C PHE A 207 41.34 -3.67 7.12
N ALA A 208 41.61 -4.48 6.09
CA ALA A 208 42.62 -5.54 6.10
C ALA A 208 43.52 -5.46 4.84
N PRO A 209 44.61 -4.67 4.88
CA PRO A 209 45.45 -4.38 3.70
C PRO A 209 46.11 -5.61 3.06
N ASP A 210 46.20 -6.72 3.78
CA ASP A 210 46.69 -8.02 3.30
C ASP A 210 45.68 -8.77 2.42
N ARG A 211 44.42 -8.30 2.35
CA ARG A 211 43.33 -8.92 1.58
C ARG A 211 43.01 -8.10 0.33
N GLU A 212 43.74 -8.35 -0.75
CA GLU A 212 43.61 -7.59 -2.01
C GLU A 212 42.41 -8.00 -2.89
N ASP A 213 41.83 -9.18 -2.68
CA ASP A 213 40.75 -9.76 -3.50
C ASP A 213 39.64 -10.39 -2.64
N ALA A 214 39.03 -9.59 -1.75
CA ALA A 214 38.08 -10.09 -0.75
C ALA A 214 36.69 -9.44 -0.78
N VAL A 215 36.58 -8.18 -1.20
CA VAL A 215 35.33 -7.41 -1.14
C VAL A 215 34.51 -7.61 -2.40
N PRO A 216 33.29 -8.20 -2.34
CA PRO A 216 32.51 -8.48 -3.55
C PRO A 216 32.09 -7.21 -4.29
N MET A 217 32.30 -7.18 -5.60
CA MET A 217 31.91 -6.06 -6.48
C MET A 217 30.56 -6.29 -7.19
N ASN A 218 29.66 -7.04 -6.56
CA ASN A 218 28.28 -7.17 -7.01
C ASN A 218 27.40 -6.05 -6.45
N PHE A 219 26.24 -5.83 -7.05
CA PHE A 219 25.26 -4.87 -6.56
C PHE A 219 23.88 -5.48 -6.46
N ARG A 220 23.15 -5.05 -5.44
CA ARG A 220 21.76 -5.45 -5.16
C ARG A 220 20.88 -4.22 -4.98
N THR A 221 19.57 -4.39 -5.15
CA THR A 221 18.58 -3.34 -4.96
C THR A 221 17.29 -3.85 -4.33
N ASP A 222 16.61 -2.99 -3.58
CA ASP A 222 15.21 -3.17 -3.18
C ASP A 222 14.24 -2.25 -3.96
N GLY A 223 14.74 -1.59 -5.00
CA GLY A 223 14.03 -0.60 -5.80
C GLY A 223 14.15 0.84 -5.30
N VAL A 224 14.84 1.06 -4.17
CA VAL A 224 14.96 2.36 -3.49
C VAL A 224 16.41 2.66 -3.20
N TRP A 225 17.09 1.65 -2.68
CA TRP A 225 18.51 1.66 -2.44
C TRP A 225 19.19 0.67 -3.37
N ALA A 226 20.31 1.10 -3.96
CA ALA A 226 21.28 0.21 -4.59
C ALA A 226 22.52 0.15 -3.71
N TRP A 227 22.98 -1.03 -3.36
CA TRP A 227 24.16 -1.19 -2.52
C TRP A 227 25.15 -2.21 -3.09
N PRO A 228 26.47 -1.95 -2.93
CA PRO A 228 27.49 -2.92 -3.28
C PRO A 228 27.56 -4.04 -2.24
N GLY A 229 28.06 -5.21 -2.65
CA GLY A 229 28.34 -6.35 -1.78
C GLY A 229 29.27 -6.01 -0.61
N ALA A 230 30.09 -4.96 -0.76
CA ALA A 230 30.91 -4.38 0.30
C ALA A 230 30.13 -4.05 1.58
N VAL A 231 28.87 -3.60 1.50
CA VAL A 231 28.07 -3.23 2.68
C VAL A 231 27.83 -4.45 3.57
N ALA A 232 27.38 -5.56 2.99
CA ALA A 232 27.16 -6.80 3.74
C ALA A 232 28.49 -7.42 4.19
N TYR A 233 29.54 -7.33 3.36
CA TYR A 233 30.88 -7.81 3.70
C TYR A 233 31.45 -7.12 4.95
N TYR A 234 31.49 -5.78 4.98
CA TYR A 234 32.07 -5.04 6.09
C TYR A 234 31.26 -5.16 7.38
N LEU A 235 29.93 -5.29 7.29
CA LEU A 235 29.11 -5.60 8.46
C LEU A 235 29.43 -6.99 9.02
N ARG A 236 29.64 -7.98 8.15
CA ARG A 236 29.90 -9.38 8.56
C ARG A 236 31.32 -9.59 9.09
N GLU A 237 32.32 -9.09 8.38
CA GLU A 237 33.74 -9.35 8.68
C GLU A 237 34.31 -8.38 9.72
N HIS A 238 33.89 -7.11 9.67
CA HIS A 238 34.49 -6.03 10.47
C HIS A 238 33.51 -5.39 11.46
N GLY A 239 32.25 -5.85 11.51
CA GLY A 239 31.22 -5.28 12.38
C GLY A 239 30.87 -3.83 12.06
N VAL A 240 31.20 -3.34 10.86
CA VAL A 240 30.98 -1.94 10.45
C VAL A 240 29.49 -1.74 10.18
N PRO A 241 28.79 -0.86 10.93
CA PRO A 241 27.37 -0.58 10.68
C PRO A 241 27.16 0.03 9.28
N PRO A 242 26.14 -0.41 8.51
CA PRO A 242 25.75 0.25 7.27
C PRO A 242 25.32 1.70 7.48
N ASP A 243 25.12 2.44 6.38
CA ASP A 243 24.63 3.83 6.44
C ASP A 243 23.37 3.92 7.33
N PRO A 244 23.32 4.79 8.35
CA PRO A 244 22.18 4.90 9.25
C PRO A 244 20.83 5.08 8.54
N ASP A 245 20.81 5.78 7.40
CA ASP A 245 19.61 5.97 6.60
C ASP A 245 19.14 4.67 5.94
N LEU A 246 20.08 3.85 5.47
CA LEU A 246 19.80 2.52 4.94
C LEU A 246 19.29 1.61 6.07
N VAL A 247 19.90 1.65 7.25
CA VAL A 247 19.42 0.86 8.41
C VAL A 247 18.02 1.29 8.82
N ALA A 248 17.73 2.59 8.86
CA ALA A 248 16.39 3.10 9.15
C ALA A 248 15.35 2.63 8.11
N HIS A 249 15.73 2.62 6.84
CA HIS A 249 14.89 2.08 5.76
C HIS A 249 14.61 0.58 5.93
N ILE A 250 15.64 -0.22 6.22
CA ILE A 250 15.49 -1.67 6.47
C ILE A 250 14.56 -1.92 7.67
N ARG A 251 14.69 -1.14 8.74
CA ARG A 251 13.79 -1.20 9.92
C ARG A 251 12.34 -0.88 9.54
N ALA A 252 12.12 0.16 8.74
CA ALA A 252 10.79 0.54 8.27
C ALA A 252 10.13 -0.58 7.45
N ARG A 253 10.93 -1.36 6.72
CA ARG A 253 10.48 -2.55 5.96
C ARG A 253 10.48 -3.84 6.80
N ARG A 254 10.60 -3.74 8.12
CA ARG A 254 10.60 -4.87 9.06
C ARG A 254 11.59 -5.97 8.66
N PHE A 255 12.75 -5.60 8.14
CA PHE A 255 13.81 -6.53 7.73
C PHE A 255 13.38 -7.55 6.67
N THR A 256 12.36 -7.23 5.86
CA THR A 256 11.89 -8.09 4.76
C THR A 256 12.20 -7.45 3.41
N ALA A 257 13.17 -8.01 2.69
CA ALA A 257 13.52 -7.58 1.35
C ALA A 257 12.45 -8.01 0.33
N PRO A 258 12.19 -7.23 -0.73
CA PRO A 258 11.29 -7.65 -1.79
C PRO A 258 11.87 -8.84 -2.55
N ALA A 259 11.04 -9.82 -2.90
CA ALA A 259 11.46 -10.97 -3.71
C ALA A 259 11.75 -10.57 -5.16
N GLU A 260 11.01 -9.57 -5.66
CA GLU A 260 11.13 -9.04 -7.02
C GLU A 260 11.09 -7.51 -6.99
N VAL A 261 11.82 -6.89 -7.91
CA VAL A 261 11.85 -5.44 -8.13
C VAL A 261 11.50 -5.20 -9.60
N PRO A 262 10.61 -4.25 -9.93
CA PRO A 262 10.28 -3.93 -11.32
C PRO A 262 11.51 -3.57 -12.14
N GLU A 263 11.58 -4.01 -13.41
CA GLU A 263 12.76 -3.78 -14.27
C GLU A 263 13.14 -2.30 -14.38
N ALA A 264 12.15 -1.40 -14.52
CA ALA A 264 12.41 0.05 -14.56
C ALA A 264 13.16 0.57 -13.31
N ALA A 265 12.89 -0.01 -12.13
CA ALA A 265 13.59 0.36 -10.89
C ALA A 265 15.00 -0.26 -10.82
N LYS A 266 15.22 -1.44 -11.43
CA LYS A 266 16.55 -2.02 -11.58
C LYS A 266 17.41 -1.21 -12.54
N ASP A 267 16.85 -0.73 -13.64
CA ASP A 267 17.56 0.12 -14.61
C ASP A 267 17.99 1.44 -13.99
N LEU A 268 17.09 2.09 -13.24
CA LEU A 268 17.43 3.29 -12.46
C LEU A 268 18.53 3.03 -11.44
N ALA A 269 18.46 1.88 -10.75
CA ALA A 269 19.47 1.48 -9.78
C ALA A 269 20.84 1.23 -10.43
N LEU A 270 20.86 0.63 -11.62
CA LEU A 270 22.07 0.41 -12.40
C LEU A 270 22.68 1.75 -12.85
N THR A 271 21.88 2.67 -13.38
CA THR A 271 22.33 4.01 -13.78
C THR A 271 22.92 4.79 -12.60
N ALA A 272 22.29 4.70 -11.42
CA ALA A 272 22.77 5.38 -10.20
C ALA A 272 24.16 4.88 -9.76
N ILE A 273 24.50 3.61 -9.98
CA ILE A 273 25.79 3.03 -9.59
C ILE A 273 26.88 3.13 -10.69
N THR A 274 26.49 3.31 -11.96
CA THR A 274 27.43 3.45 -13.09
C THR A 274 27.71 4.90 -13.50
N GLY A 275 26.86 5.85 -13.15
CA GLY A 275 27.10 7.28 -13.33
C GLY A 275 26.86 7.84 -14.75
N GLU A 276 26.11 7.16 -15.62
CA GLU A 276 25.77 7.70 -16.96
C GLU A 276 24.61 8.71 -16.88
N GLN A 277 24.92 10.00 -17.09
CA GLN A 277 23.90 11.00 -17.44
C GLN A 277 23.44 10.77 -18.90
N PRO A 278 22.14 10.85 -19.22
CA PRO A 278 21.67 10.68 -20.59
C PRO A 278 22.25 11.77 -21.48
N GLN A 279 22.98 11.35 -22.53
CA GLN A 279 23.45 12.24 -23.58
C GLN A 279 22.22 12.79 -24.32
N THR A 280 21.89 14.06 -24.10
CA THR A 280 20.96 14.80 -24.94
C THR A 280 21.63 15.04 -26.29
N THR A 281 21.28 14.24 -27.29
CA THR A 281 21.65 14.51 -28.68
C THR A 281 20.69 15.54 -29.26
N VAL A 282 21.25 16.66 -29.72
CA VAL A 282 20.63 17.72 -30.51
C VAL A 282 20.48 17.28 -31.96
#